data_AF-A0A0G1QS27-F1
#
_entry.id   AF-A0A0G1QS27-F1
#
_cell.length_a   1.000
_cell.length_b   1.000
_cell.length_c   1.000
_cell.angle_alpha   90.00
_cell.angle_beta   90.00
_cell.angle_gamma   90.00
#
_symmetry.space_group_name_H-M   'P 1'
#
loop_
_entity.id
_entity.type
_entity.pdbx_description
1 polymer ?
#
loop_
_entity_poly.entity_id
_entity_poly.type
_entity_poly.pdbx_seq_one_letter_code
_entity_poly.pdbx_strand_id
1 'polypeptide(L)' 'MDNLYTVSEVADKLKISDKTLRRWEDAGRFHPSRTLGNQRRYSLSDIQILDAIKHNV' A
#
# COMPACT_ATOMS: atom_id res chain seq x y z
N MET A 1 -7.72 -10.66 14.41
CA MET A 1 -8.48 -10.13 13.25
C MET A 1 -7.53 -9.28 12.47
N ASP A 2 -7.03 -9.80 11.36
CA ASP A 2 -6.13 -9.05 10.49
C ASP A 2 -6.96 -8.05 9.69
N ASN A 3 -6.91 -6.78 10.10
CA ASN A 3 -7.55 -5.70 9.35
C ASN A 3 -6.74 -5.45 8.08
N LEU A 4 -7.35 -5.75 6.94
CA LEU A 4 -6.79 -5.43 5.63
C LEU A 4 -7.39 -4.12 5.13
N TYR A 5 -6.52 -3.23 4.68
CA TYR A 5 -6.86 -1.93 4.14
C TYR A 5 -6.88 -1.96 2.61
N THR A 6 -7.72 -1.13 2.02
CA THR A 6 -7.77 -0.83 0.59
C THR A 6 -6.69 0.17 0.22
N VAL A 7 -6.40 0.29 -1.08
CA VAL A 7 -5.42 1.28 -1.58
C VAL A 7 -5.79 2.72 -1.18
N SER A 8 -7.07 3.06 -1.18
CA SER A 8 -7.55 4.40 -0.81
C SER A 8 -7.34 4.67 0.68
N GLU A 9 -7.68 3.73 1.56
CA GLU A 9 -7.46 3.90 3.00
C GLU A 9 -5.98 4.04 3.35
N VAL A 10 -5.10 3.29 2.68
CA VAL A 10 -3.64 3.42 2.86
C VAL A 10 -3.15 4.77 2.37
N ALA A 11 -3.61 5.21 1.20
CA ALA A 11 -3.29 6.52 0.64
C ALA A 11 -3.70 7.66 1.61
N ASP A 12 -4.91 7.59 2.18
CA ASP A 12 -5.44 8.57 3.13
C ASP A 12 -4.67 8.58 4.47
N LYS A 13 -4.22 7.40 4.94
CA LYS A 13 -3.40 7.26 6.15
C LYS A 13 -2.00 7.85 5.93
N LEU A 14 -1.37 7.55 4.81
CA LEU A 14 -0.01 7.99 4.49
C LEU A 14 0.04 9.40 3.90
N LYS A 15 -1.12 10.02 3.63
CA LYS A 15 -1.25 11.34 2.99
C LYS A 15 -0.53 11.41 1.64
N ILE A 16 -0.68 10.36 0.84
CA ILE A 16 -0.17 10.28 -0.54
C ILE A 16 -1.31 9.94 -1.49
N SER A 17 -1.09 10.06 -2.80
CA SER A 17 -2.07 9.61 -3.78
C SER A 17 -2.03 8.09 -3.97
N ASP A 18 -3.17 7.51 -4.34
CA ASP A 18 -3.26 6.11 -4.79
C ASP A 18 -2.33 5.81 -5.97
N LYS A 19 -2.12 6.79 -6.86
CA LYS A 19 -1.13 6.74 -7.95
C LYS A 19 0.29 6.56 -7.44
N THR A 20 0.65 7.14 -6.31
CA THR A 20 1.99 6.98 -5.71
C THR A 20 2.21 5.55 -5.25
N LEU A 21 1.21 4.95 -4.61
CA LEU A 21 1.25 3.53 -4.21
C LEU A 21 1.39 2.60 -5.42
N ARG A 22 0.62 2.87 -6.49
CA ARG A 22 0.73 2.12 -7.76
C ARG A 22 2.11 2.28 -8.40
N ARG A 23 2.66 3.49 -8.42
CA ARG A 23 4.00 3.74 -8.95
C ARG A 23 5.09 2.99 -8.19
N TRP A 24 4.98 2.88 -6.87
CA TRP A 24 5.92 2.08 -6.08
C TRP A 24 5.80 0.59 -6.35
N GLU A 25 4.59 0.10 -6.57
CA GLU A 25 4.36 -1.28 -7.01
C GLU A 25 4.93 -1.53 -8.42
N ASP A 26 4.65 -0.66 -9.38
CA ASP A 26 5.15 -0.76 -10.76
C ASP A 26 6.69 -0.68 -10.81
N ALA A 27 7.30 0.08 -9.90
CA ALA A 27 8.75 0.16 -9.73
C ALA A 27 9.35 -1.05 -8.95
N GLY A 28 8.53 -2.01 -8.54
CA GLY A 28 8.96 -3.20 -7.80
C GLY A 28 9.37 -2.95 -6.34
N ARG A 29 9.09 -1.77 -5.78
CA ARG A 29 9.49 -1.39 -4.41
C ARG A 29 8.63 -2.06 -3.34
N PHE A 30 7.39 -2.42 -3.68
CA PHE A 30 6.44 -3.04 -2.77
C PHE A 30 5.40 -3.86 -3.53
N HIS A 31 4.97 -5.01 -2.98
CA HIS A 31 3.96 -5.86 -3.60
C HIS A 31 2.81 -6.12 -2.61
N PRO A 32 1.60 -5.58 -2.84
CA PRO A 32 0.45 -5.82 -1.97
C PRO A 32 -0.09 -7.24 -2.11
N SER A 33 -0.72 -7.72 -1.04
CA SER A 33 -1.58 -8.89 -1.13
C SER A 33 -2.79 -8.61 -2.01
N ARG A 34 -3.32 -9.63 -2.68
CA ARG A 34 -4.44 -9.51 -3.61
C ARG A 34 -5.55 -10.50 -3.26
N THR A 35 -6.80 -10.05 -3.38
CA THR A 35 -7.96 -10.93 -3.28
C THR A 35 -8.12 -11.74 -4.56
N LEU A 36 -9.00 -12.75 -4.55
CA LEU A 36 -9.39 -13.49 -5.77
C LEU A 36 -9.92 -12.58 -6.89
N GLY A 37 -10.55 -11.45 -6.53
CA GLY A 37 -10.99 -10.41 -7.46
C GLY A 37 -9.89 -9.43 -7.89
N ASN A 38 -8.62 -9.78 -7.66
CA ASN A 38 -7.43 -8.98 -7.97
C ASN A 38 -7.38 -7.58 -7.30
N GLN A 39 -8.11 -7.40 -6.20
CA GLN A 39 -8.10 -6.15 -5.47
C GLN A 39 -6.93 -6.11 -4.49
N ARG A 40 -6.20 -4.99 -4.46
CA ARG A 40 -5.08 -4.78 -3.54
C ARG A 40 -5.58 -4.70 -2.09
N ARG A 41 -4.86 -5.38 -1.21
CA ARG A 41 -5.08 -5.40 0.23
C ARG A 41 -3.75 -5.23 0.95
N TYR A 42 -3.78 -4.41 1.98
CA TYR A 42 -2.61 -4.04 2.75
C TYR A 42 -2.85 -4.37 4.21
N SER A 43 -1.93 -5.10 4.81
CA SER A 43 -1.88 -5.31 6.25
C SER A 43 -1.33 -4.09 6.98
N LEU A 44 -1.39 -4.08 8.31
CA LEU A 44 -0.75 -3.04 9.11
C LEU A 44 0.78 -3.00 8.88
N SER A 45 1.42 -4.17 8.75
CA SER A 45 2.84 -4.29 8.42
C SER A 45 3.18 -3.69 7.06
N ASP A 46 2.31 -3.87 6.07
CA ASP A 46 2.49 -3.25 4.75
C ASP A 46 2.48 -1.72 4.84
N ILE A 47 1.60 -1.15 5.66
CA ILE A 47 1.54 0.30 5.89
C ILE A 47 2.83 0.81 6.52
N GLN A 48 3.41 0.08 7.47
CA GLN A 48 4.69 0.45 8.09
C GLN A 48 5.84 0.45 7.07
N ILE A 49 5.88 -0.56 6.19
CA ILE A 49 6.88 -0.62 5.11
C ILE A 49 6.69 0.55 4.14
N LEU A 50 5.45 0.82 3.74
CA LEU A 50 5.13 1.93 2.83
C LEU A 50 5.45 3.30 3.43
N ASP A 51 5.27 3.46 4.74
CA ASP A 51 5.68 4.68 5.45
C ASP A 51 7.21 4.82 5.46
N ALA A 52 7.96 3.73 5.67
CA ALA A 52 9.42 3.76 5.55
C ALA A 52 9.88 4.09 4.12
N ILE A 53 9.19 3.57 3.09
CA ILE A 53 9.47 3.91 1.69
C ILE A 53 9.23 5.40 1.45
N LYS A 54 8.12 5.95 1.96
CA LYS A 54 7.76 7.38 1.83
C LYS A 54 8.88 8.30 2.30
N HIS A 55 9.55 7.97 3.40
CA HIS A 55 10.65 8.77 3.96
C HIS A 55 11.97 8.62 3.17
N ASN A 56 12.08 7.60 2.31
CA ASN A 56 13.24 7.32 1.47
C ASN A 56 12.97 7.63 -0.03
N VAL A 57 12.04 8.54 -0.33
CA VAL A 57 11.70 9.01 -1.69
C VAL A 57 12.12 10.45 -1.88
#